data_AF-A0A7Z7QYN2-F1
#
_entry.id   AF-A0A7Z7QYN2-F1
#
_cell.length_a   1.000
_cell.length_b   1.000
_cell.length_c   1.000
_cell.angle_alpha   90.00
_cell.angle_beta   90.00
_cell.angle_gamma   90.00
#
_symmetry.space_group_name_H-M   'P 1'
#
loop_
_entity.id
_entity.type
_entity.pdbx_description
1 polymer ?
#
loop_
_entity_poly.entity_id
_entity_poly.type
_entity_poly.pdbx_seq_one_letter_code
_entity_poly.pdbx_strand_id
1 'polypeptide(L)'
;MYKNYNMTQLTLPIETSVRIPQNDISRYVNEIVETIPDSEFDEFRHHRGATSYHPKMMLKIILYAYTQSVFSGRRIEKLLHDSIRMMWLAQNQTPSYKTINRFRVNPNTDALIESLFIQFHSQCLKQNLIDDNSIFIDGTKVEANANRYTFVWKKSIQNHESKLNENSKALYRDLVEEKIIPEIKEDGDSDLTIEEIDLIGSHLDKEIEDLNHSIQNEDCTQIRKQTRKKRTEIKKFKKKFDDYSERKSKYEEQKSILKDRNSFSKTDHDATFMRMKEDHMKNGQLKPGYNLQIATNSQFVLSYDLFQNPTDTRTLIPFLTMIQNTFGYLPEYIVADAGYGSEQNYMAIIDDFNKTPLITYGMFIKDKTRKFKSDIFNTQNWKYDELNDEFICPNNKRIGFKRYAYRNDRYGFKRDFKLYECDDCSACSLRQQCMKPNSKSNKKIMKNYNWEYFKAQINQKLSEPETKKIYSQRKIDVEPVFGFMKAILGFTRMSVRGINKVKRELGFVLMALNIRKIVARRAVYYQIHLKKADFYQIINRNQLFYIA
;
A
#
# COMPACT_ATOMS: atom_id res chain seq x y z
N MET A 1 39.40 44.96 -5.01
CA MET A 1 38.56 46.05 -4.48
C MET A 1 37.18 45.47 -4.20
N TYR A 2 36.70 45.49 -2.95
CA TYR A 2 35.35 45.01 -2.63
C TYR A 2 34.32 46.10 -2.93
N LYS A 3 33.09 45.69 -3.27
CA LYS A 3 31.97 46.63 -3.26
C LYS A 3 31.72 47.08 -1.83
N ASN A 4 31.51 48.38 -1.62
CA ASN A 4 31.16 48.91 -0.30
C ASN A 4 29.89 48.21 0.22
N TYR A 5 29.95 47.67 1.43
CA TYR A 5 28.85 46.93 2.06
C TYR A 5 28.40 47.70 3.30
N ASN A 6 27.19 48.26 3.24
CA ASN A 6 26.58 48.97 4.34
C ASN A 6 25.11 48.59 4.47
N MET A 7 24.73 47.96 5.59
CA MET A 7 23.33 47.60 5.84
C MET A 7 22.47 48.78 6.32
N THR A 8 23.06 49.91 6.70
CA THR A 8 22.32 51.10 7.15
C THR A 8 21.94 52.04 6.00
N GLN A 9 22.26 51.68 4.76
CA GLN A 9 21.86 52.43 3.57
C GLN A 9 20.34 52.36 3.39
N LEU A 10 19.69 53.53 3.32
CA LEU A 10 18.26 53.64 3.07
C LEU A 10 17.93 53.12 1.66
N THR A 11 17.02 52.14 1.58
CA THR A 11 16.50 51.59 0.33
C THR A 11 14.98 51.58 0.33
N LEU A 12 14.35 51.87 -0.81
CA LEU A 12 12.90 51.71 -0.97
C LEU A 12 12.50 50.24 -0.89
N PRO A 13 11.38 49.89 -0.22
CA PRO A 13 10.87 48.53 -0.20
C PRO A 13 10.42 48.13 -1.60
N ILE A 14 11.19 47.25 -2.25
CA ILE A 14 10.83 46.66 -3.54
C ILE A 14 9.75 45.61 -3.32
N GLU A 15 8.72 45.60 -4.18
CA GLU A 15 7.70 44.56 -4.17
C GLU A 15 8.31 43.15 -4.24
N THR A 16 7.77 42.23 -3.46
CA THR A 16 8.27 40.84 -3.40
C THR A 16 8.18 40.12 -4.75
N SER A 17 7.22 40.51 -5.59
CA SER A 17 7.01 40.01 -6.95
C SER A 17 8.25 40.20 -7.84
N VAL A 18 8.92 41.37 -7.73
CA VAL A 18 10.09 41.75 -8.54
C VAL A 18 11.33 40.98 -8.13
N ARG A 19 11.40 40.54 -6.86
CA ARG A 19 12.54 39.77 -6.32
C ARG A 19 12.53 38.29 -6.73
N ILE A 20 11.42 37.80 -7.28
CA ILE A 20 11.25 36.37 -7.63
C ILE A 20 11.41 36.20 -9.14
N PRO A 21 12.40 35.41 -9.62
CA PRO A 21 12.59 35.13 -11.03
C PRO A 21 11.36 34.48 -11.69
N GLN A 22 11.17 34.69 -13.00
CA GLN A 22 10.02 34.12 -13.73
C GLN A 22 10.03 32.59 -13.76
N ASN A 23 11.21 31.98 -13.79
CA ASN A 23 11.38 30.52 -13.80
C ASN A 23 11.42 29.89 -12.39
N ASP A 24 11.06 30.65 -11.35
CA ASP A 24 11.10 30.16 -9.97
C ASP A 24 10.01 29.12 -9.67
N ILE A 25 10.30 28.20 -8.75
CA ILE A 25 9.36 27.16 -8.32
C ILE A 25 8.06 27.78 -7.78
N SER A 26 8.13 28.90 -7.05
CA SER A 26 6.92 29.53 -6.50
C SER A 26 5.98 30.01 -7.61
N ARG A 27 6.51 30.50 -8.74
CA ARG A 27 5.71 30.93 -9.89
C ARG A 27 4.96 29.76 -10.50
N TYR A 28 5.63 28.61 -10.67
CA TYR A 28 4.97 27.40 -11.17
C TYR A 28 3.90 26.86 -10.21
N VAL A 29 4.18 26.88 -8.90
CA VAL A 29 3.18 26.51 -7.88
C VAL A 29 1.93 27.40 -7.99
N ASN A 30 2.11 28.70 -8.23
CA ASN A 30 0.99 29.59 -8.47
C ASN A 30 0.24 29.25 -9.76
N GLU A 31 0.96 29.08 -10.88
CA GLU A 31 0.40 28.73 -12.20
C GLU A 31 -0.47 27.47 -12.13
N ILE A 32 0.05 26.37 -11.55
CA ILE A 32 -0.68 25.10 -11.50
C ILE A 32 -1.92 25.17 -10.59
N VAL A 33 -1.85 25.88 -9.46
CA VAL A 33 -3.01 26.00 -8.56
C VAL A 33 -4.11 26.86 -9.18
N GLU A 34 -3.75 27.87 -9.97
CA GLU A 34 -4.75 28.69 -10.68
C GLU A 34 -5.43 27.96 -11.84
N THR A 35 -4.90 26.81 -12.29
CA THR A 35 -5.59 25.98 -13.29
C THR A 35 -6.70 25.11 -12.71
N ILE A 36 -6.80 24.98 -11.39
CA ILE A 36 -7.89 24.24 -10.74
C ILE A 36 -9.17 25.06 -10.85
N PRO A 37 -10.30 24.49 -11.32
CA PRO A 37 -11.58 25.19 -11.40
C PRO A 37 -12.02 25.75 -10.04
N ASP A 38 -12.61 26.95 -10.05
CA ASP A 38 -13.06 27.61 -8.83
C ASP A 38 -14.15 26.81 -8.08
N SER A 39 -14.94 26.01 -8.80
CA SER A 39 -15.98 25.13 -8.23
C SER A 39 -15.43 24.12 -7.23
N GLU A 40 -14.20 23.63 -7.43
CA GLU A 40 -13.56 22.66 -6.53
C GLU A 40 -13.21 23.29 -5.16
N PHE A 41 -13.17 24.61 -5.09
CA PHE A 41 -12.90 25.35 -3.86
C PHE A 41 -14.18 25.76 -3.13
N ASP A 42 -15.37 25.58 -3.73
CA ASP A 42 -16.64 26.04 -3.16
C ASP A 42 -17.00 25.29 -1.88
N GLU A 43 -16.62 24.02 -1.74
CA GLU A 43 -16.86 23.24 -0.52
C GLU A 43 -16.12 23.79 0.72
N PHE A 44 -15.11 24.64 0.52
CA PHE A 44 -14.41 25.30 1.63
C PHE A 44 -15.07 26.62 2.05
N ARG A 45 -16.08 27.09 1.30
CA ARG A 45 -16.84 28.30 1.64
C ARG A 45 -17.80 28.00 2.78
N HIS A 46 -17.77 28.87 3.78
CA HIS A 46 -18.67 28.80 4.92
C HIS A 46 -19.39 30.14 5.04
N HIS A 47 -20.72 30.11 5.19
CA HIS A 47 -21.54 31.33 5.29
C HIS A 47 -21.68 31.86 6.72
N ARG A 48 -21.10 31.17 7.72
CA ARG A 48 -21.20 31.52 9.14
C ARG A 48 -19.85 31.32 9.83
N GLY A 49 -19.57 32.15 10.84
CA GLY A 49 -18.34 32.11 11.63
C GLY A 49 -17.25 33.06 11.14
N ALA A 50 -16.05 32.93 11.70
CA ALA A 50 -14.90 33.76 11.32
C ALA A 50 -14.42 33.43 9.90
N THR A 51 -13.96 34.45 9.17
CA THR A 51 -13.41 34.30 7.82
C THR A 51 -12.22 33.35 7.82
N SER A 52 -12.27 32.34 6.97
CA SER A 52 -11.18 31.38 6.75
C SER A 52 -10.16 31.92 5.73
N TYR A 53 -8.95 31.39 5.78
CA TYR A 53 -7.95 31.61 4.75
C TYR A 53 -8.39 30.99 3.43
N HIS A 54 -8.08 31.65 2.30
CA HIS A 54 -8.47 31.16 0.98
C HIS A 54 -7.82 29.80 0.67
N PRO A 55 -8.58 28.78 0.22
CA PRO A 55 -8.05 27.43 0.01
C PRO A 55 -6.96 27.36 -1.07
N LYS A 56 -7.05 28.16 -2.16
CA LYS A 56 -5.94 28.33 -3.12
C LYS A 56 -4.63 28.75 -2.46
N MET A 57 -4.69 29.72 -1.54
CA MET A 57 -3.49 30.17 -0.82
C MET A 57 -2.93 29.05 0.06
N MET A 58 -3.79 28.35 0.80
CA MET A 58 -3.40 27.20 1.63
C MET A 58 -2.73 26.10 0.80
N LEU A 59 -3.28 25.78 -0.37
CA LEU A 59 -2.72 24.80 -1.30
C LEU A 59 -1.34 25.23 -1.82
N LYS A 60 -1.19 26.50 -2.25
CA LYS A 60 0.08 27.05 -2.74
C LYS A 60 1.19 26.96 -1.70
N ILE A 61 0.94 27.38 -0.46
CA ILE A 61 1.97 27.37 0.59
C ILE A 61 2.38 25.94 0.96
N ILE A 62 1.46 24.98 0.95
CA ILE A 62 1.76 23.57 1.25
C ILE A 62 2.61 22.97 0.13
N LEU A 63 2.18 23.10 -1.12
CA LEU A 63 2.92 22.58 -2.27
C LEU A 63 4.32 23.17 -2.33
N TYR A 64 4.46 24.49 -2.20
CA TYR A 64 5.77 25.12 -2.19
C TYR A 64 6.62 24.65 -1.00
N ALA A 65 6.09 24.56 0.22
CA ALA A 65 6.84 24.04 1.37
C ALA A 65 7.38 22.62 1.11
N TYR A 66 6.56 21.75 0.53
CA TYR A 66 6.93 20.37 0.23
C TYR A 66 8.00 20.29 -0.85
N THR A 67 7.98 21.19 -1.84
CA THR A 67 9.08 21.31 -2.80
C THR A 67 10.40 21.67 -2.13
N GLN A 68 10.39 22.29 -0.95
CA GLN A 68 11.57 22.65 -0.17
C GLN A 68 11.90 21.62 0.94
N SER A 69 11.32 20.42 0.88
CA SER A 69 11.48 19.36 1.89
C SER A 69 11.02 19.78 3.30
N VAL A 70 10.01 20.66 3.38
CA VAL A 70 9.42 21.14 4.64
C VAL A 70 8.00 20.61 4.80
N PHE A 71 7.87 19.51 5.57
CA PHE A 71 6.59 18.82 5.79
C PHE A 71 5.91 19.14 7.13
N SER A 72 6.66 19.70 8.10
CA SER A 72 6.13 20.02 9.43
C SER A 72 5.33 21.32 9.39
N GLY A 73 4.07 21.30 9.81
CA GLY A 73 3.21 22.50 9.83
C GLY A 73 3.83 23.70 10.56
N ARG A 74 4.57 23.46 11.66
CA ARG A 74 5.29 24.54 12.38
C ARG A 74 6.45 25.12 11.58
N ARG A 75 7.13 24.30 10.79
CA ARG A 75 8.19 24.79 9.89
C ARG A 75 7.59 25.54 8.70
N ILE A 76 6.41 25.13 8.20
CA ILE A 76 5.67 25.87 7.17
C ILE A 76 5.25 27.25 7.70
N GLU A 77 4.68 27.29 8.91
CA GLU A 77 4.37 28.54 9.62
C GLU A 77 5.59 29.46 9.74
N LYS A 78 6.74 28.93 10.18
CA LYS A 78 7.99 29.71 10.23
C LYS A 78 8.42 30.23 8.85
N LEU A 79 8.30 29.41 7.79
CA LEU A 79 8.66 29.84 6.44
C LEU A 79 7.81 31.02 5.94
N LEU A 80 6.58 31.19 6.43
CA LEU A 80 5.74 32.35 6.07
C LEU A 80 6.32 33.68 6.57
N HIS A 81 7.13 33.65 7.64
CA HIS A 81 7.82 34.83 8.18
C HIS A 81 9.24 35.02 7.63
N ASP A 82 9.87 33.95 7.15
CA ASP A 82 11.29 33.99 6.75
C ASP A 82 11.50 34.02 5.22
N SER A 83 10.58 33.45 4.44
CA SER A 83 10.76 33.25 3.00
C SER A 83 9.97 34.25 2.16
N ILE A 84 10.68 35.05 1.35
CA ILE A 84 10.10 35.99 0.37
C ILE A 84 9.11 35.28 -0.57
N ARG A 85 9.38 34.03 -0.97
CA ARG A 85 8.50 33.25 -1.84
C ARG A 85 7.20 32.85 -1.16
N MET A 86 7.27 32.49 0.13
CA MET A 86 6.07 32.19 0.91
C MET A 86 5.25 33.45 1.16
N MET A 87 5.90 34.55 1.51
CA MET A 87 5.26 35.86 1.67
C MET A 87 4.51 36.26 0.39
N TRP A 88 5.12 36.05 -0.78
CA TRP A 88 4.47 36.32 -2.06
C TRP A 88 3.27 35.39 -2.32
N LEU A 89 3.43 34.08 -2.15
CA LEU A 89 2.34 33.11 -2.35
C LEU A 89 1.16 33.32 -1.38
N ALA A 90 1.46 33.72 -0.15
CA ALA A 90 0.48 33.96 0.90
C ALA A 90 -0.03 35.41 0.95
N GLN A 91 0.49 36.31 0.11
CA GLN A 91 0.24 37.75 0.21
C GLN A 91 0.43 38.28 1.65
N ASN A 92 1.55 37.91 2.27
CA ASN A 92 1.92 38.22 3.66
C ASN A 92 0.98 37.67 4.76
N GLN A 93 0.00 36.84 4.41
CA GLN A 93 -0.83 36.16 5.40
C GLN A 93 -0.04 35.04 6.08
N THR A 94 -0.23 34.86 7.39
CA THR A 94 0.55 33.93 8.21
C THR A 94 -0.36 32.93 8.93
N PRO A 95 -0.98 31.97 8.20
CA PRO A 95 -1.83 30.96 8.82
C PRO A 95 -1.04 30.11 9.81
N SER A 96 -1.64 29.88 10.98
CA SER A 96 -1.00 29.08 12.03
C SER A 96 -0.79 27.62 11.62
N TYR A 97 0.15 26.92 12.26
CA TYR A 97 0.37 25.49 12.00
C TYR A 97 -0.91 24.64 12.19
N LYS A 98 -1.82 25.05 13.09
CA LYS A 98 -3.10 24.37 13.32
C LYS A 98 -3.99 24.47 12.09
N THR A 99 -4.09 25.66 11.50
CA THR A 99 -4.87 25.91 10.27
C THR A 99 -4.31 25.12 9.10
N ILE A 100 -2.98 25.14 8.91
CA ILE A 100 -2.29 24.38 7.87
C ILE A 100 -2.56 22.89 7.99
N ASN A 101 -2.41 22.33 9.20
CA ASN A 101 -2.61 20.90 9.41
C ASN A 101 -4.09 20.49 9.28
N ARG A 102 -5.04 21.34 9.69
CA ARG A 102 -6.48 21.11 9.48
C ARG A 102 -6.82 21.05 7.99
N PHE A 103 -6.29 21.97 7.19
CA PHE A 103 -6.46 21.95 5.74
C PHE A 103 -5.90 20.66 5.14
N ARG A 104 -4.65 20.29 5.46
CA ARG A 104 -4.00 19.07 4.95
C ARG A 104 -4.78 17.77 5.17
N VAL A 105 -5.52 17.66 6.28
CA VAL A 105 -6.27 16.45 6.64
C VAL A 105 -7.77 16.58 6.38
N ASN A 106 -8.23 17.70 5.82
CA ASN A 106 -9.66 17.91 5.52
C ASN A 106 -10.10 16.99 4.36
N PRO A 107 -11.21 16.24 4.49
CA PRO A 107 -11.80 15.45 3.41
C PRO A 107 -11.96 16.15 2.07
N ASN A 108 -12.39 17.41 2.05
CA ASN A 108 -12.64 18.16 0.82
C ASN A 108 -11.34 18.42 0.01
N THR A 109 -10.18 18.14 0.60
CA THR A 109 -8.87 18.23 -0.06
C THR A 109 -8.64 17.08 -1.04
N ASP A 110 -9.40 15.99 -0.94
CA ASP A 110 -9.30 14.85 -1.85
C ASP A 110 -9.60 15.29 -3.29
N ALA A 111 -10.71 16.01 -3.48
CA ALA A 111 -11.10 16.57 -4.78
C ALA A 111 -10.02 17.53 -5.31
N LEU A 112 -9.50 18.44 -4.47
CA LEU A 112 -8.44 19.37 -4.88
C LEU A 112 -7.17 18.66 -5.37
N ILE A 113 -6.76 17.58 -4.71
CA ILE A 113 -5.57 16.80 -5.11
C ILE A 113 -5.86 16.06 -6.42
N GLU A 114 -7.04 15.45 -6.55
CA GLU A 114 -7.45 14.78 -7.79
C GLU A 114 -7.45 15.75 -8.98
N SER A 115 -8.12 16.91 -8.85
CA SER A 115 -8.10 17.96 -9.86
C SER A 115 -6.67 18.42 -10.18
N LEU A 116 -5.80 18.53 -9.17
CA LEU A 116 -4.41 18.92 -9.37
C LEU A 116 -3.63 17.90 -10.21
N PHE A 117 -3.84 16.59 -10.01
CA PHE A 117 -3.25 15.55 -10.86
C PHE A 117 -3.84 15.53 -12.27
N ILE A 118 -5.15 15.74 -12.42
CA ILE A 118 -5.81 15.84 -13.73
C ILE A 118 -5.27 17.04 -14.54
N GLN A 119 -5.19 18.22 -13.92
CA GLN A 119 -4.67 19.42 -14.57
C GLN A 119 -3.18 19.27 -14.91
N PHE A 120 -2.39 18.70 -13.99
CA PHE A 120 -0.99 18.39 -14.24
C PHE A 120 -0.81 17.44 -15.44
N HIS A 121 -1.59 16.36 -15.49
CA HIS A 121 -1.58 15.40 -16.59
C HIS A 121 -1.91 16.07 -17.92
N SER A 122 -2.99 16.88 -17.97
CA SER A 122 -3.37 17.64 -19.16
C SER A 122 -2.26 18.59 -19.64
N GLN A 123 -1.59 19.29 -18.72
CA GLN A 123 -0.47 20.16 -19.06
C GLN A 123 0.73 19.39 -19.64
N CYS A 124 1.02 18.21 -19.09
CA CYS A 124 2.11 17.37 -19.57
C CYS A 124 1.85 16.84 -20.99
N LEU A 125 0.61 16.44 -21.28
CA LEU A 125 0.20 16.06 -22.64
C LEU A 125 0.32 17.24 -23.62
N LYS A 126 -0.23 18.42 -23.26
CA LYS A 126 -0.16 19.62 -24.12
C LYS A 126 1.27 20.06 -24.43
N GLN A 127 2.20 19.81 -23.52
CA GLN A 127 3.63 20.14 -23.69
C GLN A 127 4.45 18.98 -24.28
N ASN A 128 3.83 17.85 -24.68
CA ASN A 128 4.49 16.64 -25.17
C ASN A 128 5.58 16.12 -24.22
N LEU A 129 5.35 16.21 -22.91
CA LEU A 129 6.30 15.80 -21.87
C LEU A 129 6.17 14.32 -21.47
N ILE A 130 5.04 13.70 -21.82
CA ILE A 130 4.69 12.31 -21.54
C ILE A 130 4.17 11.63 -22.81
N ASP A 131 4.38 10.33 -22.90
CA ASP A 131 3.82 9.47 -23.96
C ASP A 131 2.47 8.90 -23.49
N ASP A 132 1.50 8.77 -24.38
CA ASP A 132 0.18 8.22 -24.06
C ASP A 132 0.09 6.69 -24.28
N ASN A 133 1.16 6.09 -24.79
CA ASN A 133 1.17 4.67 -25.16
C ASN A 133 1.44 3.73 -23.98
N SER A 134 2.13 4.18 -22.93
CA SER A 134 2.56 3.30 -21.84
C SER A 134 2.47 3.93 -20.46
N ILE A 135 2.23 3.07 -19.46
CA ILE A 135 2.23 3.46 -18.05
C ILE A 135 3.10 2.51 -17.25
N PHE A 136 3.97 3.05 -16.41
CA PHE A 136 4.89 2.29 -15.59
C PHE A 136 4.39 2.25 -14.15
N ILE A 137 4.16 1.05 -13.62
CA ILE A 137 3.64 0.84 -12.28
C ILE A 137 4.70 0.16 -11.41
N ASP A 138 4.95 0.74 -10.24
CA ASP A 138 5.76 0.10 -9.21
C ASP A 138 5.31 0.52 -7.81
N GLY A 139 5.68 -0.31 -6.85
CA GLY A 139 5.31 -0.18 -5.45
C GLY A 139 6.50 0.17 -4.58
N THR A 140 6.29 1.02 -3.58
CA THR A 140 7.26 1.20 -2.50
C THR A 140 6.57 1.25 -1.16
N LYS A 141 7.26 0.73 -0.15
CA LYS A 141 6.76 0.79 1.22
C LYS A 141 7.23 2.07 1.88
N VAL A 142 6.33 2.69 2.63
CA VAL A 142 6.57 3.92 3.39
C VAL A 142 6.19 3.70 4.86
N GLU A 143 7.03 4.16 5.79
CA GLU A 143 6.82 3.97 7.23
C GLU A 143 5.63 4.82 7.72
N ALA A 144 4.74 4.22 8.49
CA ALA A 144 3.58 4.92 9.07
C ALA A 144 3.98 5.79 10.28
N ASN A 145 3.13 6.75 10.65
CA ASN A 145 3.26 7.47 11.92
C ASN A 145 2.73 6.62 13.09
N ALA A 146 3.35 5.46 13.31
CA ALA A 146 2.93 4.48 14.28
C ALA A 146 4.08 4.02 15.17
N ASN A 147 3.74 3.45 16.34
CA ASN A 147 4.73 2.83 17.22
C ASN A 147 5.20 1.49 16.60
N ARG A 148 6.52 1.31 16.54
CA ARG A 148 7.20 0.17 15.90
C ARG A 148 7.03 -1.14 16.68
N TYR A 149 6.75 -1.07 17.98
CA TYR A 149 6.75 -2.23 18.88
C TYR A 149 5.36 -2.74 19.26
N THR A 150 4.30 -2.04 18.89
CA THR A 150 2.92 -2.37 19.29
C THR A 150 2.11 -2.88 18.10
N PHE A 151 1.91 -4.19 18.05
CA PHE A 151 1.21 -4.87 16.96
C PHE A 151 0.17 -5.87 17.44
N VAL A 152 -0.74 -6.19 16.51
CA VAL A 152 -1.72 -7.26 16.67
C VAL A 152 -1.64 -8.14 15.42
N TRP A 153 -1.49 -9.46 15.61
CA TRP A 153 -1.40 -10.45 14.54
C TRP A 153 -2.65 -11.33 14.50
N LYS A 154 -3.21 -11.54 13.31
CA LYS A 154 -4.38 -12.41 13.10
C LYS A 154 -4.17 -13.81 13.68
N LYS A 155 -2.99 -14.40 13.47
CA LYS A 155 -2.65 -15.73 14.01
C LYS A 155 -2.59 -15.77 15.54
N SER A 156 -2.12 -14.69 16.17
CA SER A 156 -2.08 -14.60 17.64
C SER A 156 -3.50 -14.53 18.20
N ILE A 157 -4.38 -13.72 17.61
CA ILE A 157 -5.80 -13.69 17.99
C ILE A 157 -6.43 -15.06 17.85
N GLN A 158 -6.28 -15.71 16.69
CA GLN A 158 -6.84 -17.04 16.45
C GLN A 158 -6.38 -18.07 17.49
N ASN A 159 -5.07 -18.12 17.77
CA ASN A 159 -4.54 -19.04 18.78
C ASN A 159 -5.08 -18.75 20.19
N HIS A 160 -5.15 -17.48 20.60
CA HIS A 160 -5.63 -17.11 21.92
C HIS A 160 -7.14 -17.29 22.08
N GLU A 161 -7.90 -17.05 21.02
CA GLU A 161 -9.34 -17.25 20.97
C GLU A 161 -9.70 -18.74 21.00
N SER A 162 -9.02 -19.59 20.21
CA SER A 162 -9.23 -21.04 20.28
C SER A 162 -8.96 -21.57 21.69
N LYS A 163 -7.86 -21.13 22.32
CA LYS A 163 -7.55 -21.51 23.71
C LYS A 163 -8.58 -20.98 24.71
N LEU A 164 -9.11 -19.78 24.49
CA LEU A 164 -10.18 -19.22 25.33
C LEU A 164 -11.45 -20.04 25.19
N ASN A 165 -11.86 -20.39 23.97
CA ASN A 165 -13.05 -21.18 23.70
C ASN A 165 -12.95 -22.60 24.30
N GLU A 166 -11.78 -23.24 24.18
CA GLU A 166 -11.50 -24.53 24.84
C GLU A 166 -11.60 -24.43 26.36
N ASN A 167 -10.95 -23.42 26.95
CA ASN A 167 -10.98 -23.22 28.41
C ASN A 167 -12.37 -22.84 28.92
N SER A 168 -13.14 -22.03 28.18
CA SER A 168 -14.50 -21.64 28.56
C SER A 168 -15.44 -22.82 28.46
N LYS A 169 -15.30 -23.68 27.43
CA LYS A 169 -16.06 -24.93 27.29
C LYS A 169 -15.77 -25.89 28.45
N ALA A 170 -14.50 -26.10 28.78
CA ALA A 170 -14.11 -26.96 29.89
C ALA A 170 -14.68 -26.45 31.22
N LEU A 171 -14.51 -25.16 31.52
CA LEU A 171 -15.01 -24.54 32.74
C LEU A 171 -16.55 -24.59 32.82
N TYR A 172 -17.24 -24.43 31.69
CA TYR A 172 -18.69 -24.56 31.63
C TYR A 172 -19.15 -25.99 31.90
N ARG A 173 -18.49 -27.01 31.31
CA ARG A 173 -18.79 -28.43 31.61
C ARG A 173 -18.60 -28.75 33.09
N ASP A 174 -17.50 -28.29 33.70
CA ASP A 174 -17.26 -28.47 35.13
C ASP A 174 -18.41 -27.87 35.98
N LEU A 175 -18.89 -26.67 35.62
CA LEU A 175 -19.99 -26.01 36.35
C LEU A 175 -21.35 -26.69 36.18
N VAL A 176 -21.60 -27.30 35.03
CA VAL A 176 -22.81 -28.11 34.78
C VAL A 176 -22.72 -29.45 35.52
N GLU A 177 -21.57 -30.12 35.50
CA GLU A 177 -21.33 -31.37 36.23
C GLU A 177 -21.46 -31.19 37.76
N GLU A 178 -20.93 -30.08 38.30
CA GLU A 178 -21.08 -29.72 39.72
C GLU A 178 -22.49 -29.21 40.08
N LYS A 179 -23.42 -29.14 39.10
CA LYS A 179 -24.79 -28.64 39.24
C LYS A 179 -24.89 -27.21 39.78
N ILE A 180 -23.90 -26.36 39.47
CA ILE A 180 -23.87 -24.95 39.88
C ILE A 180 -24.71 -24.10 38.94
N ILE A 181 -24.81 -24.47 37.65
CA ILE A 181 -25.56 -23.72 36.63
C ILE A 181 -26.43 -24.70 35.84
N PRO A 182 -27.67 -24.33 35.45
CA PRO A 182 -28.47 -25.12 34.52
C PRO A 182 -27.77 -25.26 33.16
N GLU A 183 -28.01 -26.37 32.48
CA GLU A 183 -27.49 -26.58 31.13
C GLU A 183 -28.17 -25.61 30.15
N ILE A 184 -27.37 -24.73 29.53
CA ILE A 184 -27.82 -23.65 28.66
C ILE A 184 -28.05 -24.12 27.20
N LYS A 185 -27.52 -25.30 26.79
CA LYS A 185 -27.64 -25.83 25.41
C LYS A 185 -27.77 -27.35 25.34
N GLU A 186 -28.71 -27.84 24.51
CA GLU A 186 -28.72 -29.19 23.94
C GLU A 186 -27.76 -29.28 22.74
N ASP A 187 -26.91 -30.31 22.77
CA ASP A 187 -26.06 -30.86 21.70
C ASP A 187 -25.56 -29.95 20.56
N GLY A 188 -24.24 -29.67 20.62
CA GLY A 188 -23.45 -29.30 19.45
C GLY A 188 -22.08 -28.76 19.84
N ASP A 189 -21.01 -29.19 19.13
CA ASP A 189 -19.60 -28.78 19.30
C ASP A 189 -19.34 -27.27 19.04
N SER A 190 -20.37 -26.44 19.03
CA SER A 190 -20.33 -25.00 18.79
C SER A 190 -19.62 -24.24 19.93
N ASP A 191 -18.91 -23.17 19.58
CA ASP A 191 -18.23 -22.30 20.55
C ASP A 191 -19.23 -21.42 21.32
N LEU A 192 -19.01 -21.24 22.63
CA LEU A 192 -19.85 -20.39 23.49
C LEU A 192 -19.90 -18.96 22.96
N THR A 193 -21.07 -18.37 22.75
CA THR A 193 -21.18 -16.97 22.30
C THR A 193 -20.86 -15.98 23.43
N ILE A 194 -20.68 -14.68 23.12
CA ILE A 194 -20.52 -13.63 24.16
C ILE A 194 -21.76 -13.60 25.06
N GLU A 195 -22.95 -13.68 24.46
CA GLU A 195 -24.22 -13.68 25.18
C GLU A 195 -24.34 -14.87 26.15
N GLU A 196 -23.89 -16.06 25.73
CA GLU A 196 -23.83 -17.24 26.61
C GLU A 196 -22.84 -17.08 27.76
N ILE A 197 -21.67 -16.49 27.50
CA ILE A 197 -20.66 -16.20 28.54
C ILE A 197 -21.22 -15.20 29.56
N ASP A 198 -21.92 -14.17 29.10
CA ASP A 198 -22.55 -13.16 29.97
C ASP A 198 -23.73 -13.74 30.76
N LEU A 199 -24.50 -14.66 30.15
CA LEU A 199 -25.57 -15.39 30.82
C LEU A 199 -25.01 -16.30 31.93
N ILE A 200 -23.93 -17.03 31.66
CA ILE A 200 -23.20 -17.82 32.67
C ILE A 200 -22.71 -16.92 33.81
N GLY A 201 -22.15 -15.75 33.48
CA GLY A 201 -21.77 -14.74 34.46
C GLY A 201 -22.95 -14.35 35.36
N SER A 202 -24.13 -14.10 34.77
CA SER A 202 -25.34 -13.71 35.50
C SER A 202 -25.88 -14.84 36.41
N HIS A 203 -25.78 -16.10 35.98
CA HIS A 203 -26.13 -17.25 36.83
C HIS A 203 -25.20 -17.39 38.03
N LEU A 204 -23.89 -17.21 37.82
CA LEU A 204 -22.91 -17.21 38.90
C LEU A 204 -23.15 -16.07 39.91
N ASP A 205 -23.61 -14.90 39.45
CA ASP A 205 -23.99 -13.80 40.34
C ASP A 205 -25.19 -14.15 41.22
N LYS A 206 -26.24 -14.76 40.64
CA LYS A 206 -27.41 -15.25 41.41
C LYS A 206 -27.00 -16.29 42.47
N GLU A 207 -26.20 -17.28 42.10
CA GLU A 207 -25.68 -18.27 43.06
C GLU A 207 -24.82 -17.63 44.17
N ILE A 208 -24.03 -16.60 43.85
CA ILE A 208 -23.29 -15.84 44.86
C ILE A 208 -24.23 -15.09 45.81
N GLU A 209 -25.33 -14.51 45.31
CA GLU A 209 -26.36 -13.84 46.10
C GLU A 209 -27.09 -14.82 47.02
N ASP A 210 -27.52 -15.98 46.50
CA ASP A 210 -28.18 -17.03 47.27
C ASP A 210 -27.28 -17.52 48.42
N LEU A 211 -25.99 -17.76 48.13
CA LEU A 211 -25.01 -18.12 49.16
C LEU A 211 -24.77 -17.02 50.18
N ASN A 212 -24.85 -15.73 49.81
CA ASN A 212 -24.75 -14.62 50.76
C ASN A 212 -25.96 -14.61 51.71
N HIS A 213 -27.16 -14.85 51.18
CA HIS A 213 -28.38 -14.94 51.97
C HIS A 213 -28.36 -16.14 52.93
N SER A 214 -27.91 -17.32 52.47
CA SER A 214 -27.69 -18.48 53.35
C SER A 214 -26.67 -18.21 54.45
N ILE A 215 -25.59 -17.46 54.18
CA ILE A 215 -24.60 -17.11 55.22
C ILE A 215 -25.21 -16.17 56.27
N GLN A 216 -26.10 -15.25 55.88
CA GLN A 216 -26.74 -14.31 56.81
C GLN A 216 -27.71 -15.03 57.76
N ASN A 217 -28.52 -15.96 57.25
CA ASN A 217 -29.59 -16.61 58.00
C ASN A 217 -29.20 -17.87 58.78
N GLU A 218 -27.97 -18.37 58.62
CA GLU A 218 -27.51 -19.63 59.24
C GLU A 218 -26.77 -19.41 60.56
N ASP A 219 -27.23 -19.96 61.69
CA ASP A 219 -26.60 -19.72 63.00
C ASP A 219 -25.36 -20.58 63.26
N CYS A 220 -25.22 -21.72 62.58
CA CYS A 220 -24.11 -22.65 62.78
C CYS A 220 -22.79 -22.17 62.15
N THR A 221 -21.74 -22.03 62.96
CA THR A 221 -20.41 -21.56 62.55
C THR A 221 -19.69 -22.50 61.58
N GLN A 222 -19.85 -23.82 61.73
CA GLN A 222 -19.27 -24.80 60.81
C GLN A 222 -19.89 -24.73 59.41
N ILE A 223 -21.23 -24.60 59.35
CA ILE A 223 -21.97 -24.49 58.08
C ILE A 223 -21.60 -23.17 57.38
N ARG A 224 -21.62 -22.04 58.10
CA ARG A 224 -21.15 -20.74 57.59
C ARG A 224 -19.73 -20.81 57.00
N LYS A 225 -18.81 -21.56 57.61
CA LYS A 225 -17.43 -21.71 57.11
C LYS A 225 -17.38 -22.50 55.80
N GLN A 226 -18.16 -23.57 55.67
CA GLN A 226 -18.26 -24.36 54.43
C GLN A 226 -18.90 -23.55 53.29
N THR A 227 -20.00 -22.84 53.57
CA THR A 227 -20.69 -21.98 52.59
C THR A 227 -19.80 -20.83 52.09
N ARG A 228 -18.98 -20.24 52.97
CA ARG A 228 -17.97 -19.23 52.59
C ARG A 228 -16.90 -19.79 51.65
N LYS A 229 -16.49 -21.04 51.83
CA LYS A 229 -15.49 -21.70 50.96
C LYS A 229 -16.08 -21.89 49.55
N LYS A 230 -17.29 -22.45 49.45
CA LYS A 230 -18.03 -22.60 48.18
C LYS A 230 -18.23 -21.27 47.46
N ARG A 231 -18.68 -20.22 48.18
CA ARG A 231 -18.81 -18.86 47.62
C ARG A 231 -17.50 -18.33 47.05
N THR A 232 -16.37 -18.63 47.70
CA THR A 232 -15.05 -18.17 47.25
C THR A 232 -14.62 -18.88 45.97
N GLU A 233 -14.98 -20.15 45.80
CA GLU A 233 -14.75 -20.91 44.57
C GLU A 233 -15.62 -20.37 43.42
N ILE A 234 -16.92 -20.13 43.65
CA ILE A 234 -17.82 -19.53 42.65
C ILE A 234 -17.39 -18.12 42.24
N LYS A 235 -16.94 -17.28 43.17
CA LYS A 235 -16.35 -15.97 42.85
C LYS A 235 -15.11 -16.06 41.94
N LYS A 236 -14.31 -17.13 42.06
CA LYS A 236 -13.17 -17.35 41.16
C LYS A 236 -13.65 -17.71 39.75
N PHE A 237 -14.71 -18.52 39.63
CA PHE A 237 -15.32 -18.84 38.34
C PHE A 237 -15.92 -17.59 37.68
N LYS A 238 -16.67 -16.78 38.43
CA LYS A 238 -17.23 -15.51 37.95
C LYS A 238 -16.15 -14.59 37.37
N LYS A 239 -15.07 -14.38 38.13
CA LYS A 239 -13.94 -13.56 37.68
C LYS A 239 -13.30 -14.09 36.39
N LYS A 240 -13.28 -15.41 36.17
CA LYS A 240 -12.80 -16.00 34.91
C LYS A 240 -13.77 -15.74 33.75
N PHE A 241 -15.07 -15.90 33.96
CA PHE A 241 -16.07 -15.63 32.92
C PHE A 241 -16.12 -14.15 32.53
N ASP A 242 -15.94 -13.23 33.49
CA ASP A 242 -15.82 -11.80 33.21
C ASP A 242 -14.59 -11.48 32.34
N ASP A 243 -13.44 -12.08 32.67
CA ASP A 243 -12.21 -11.98 31.86
C ASP A 243 -12.39 -12.62 30.47
N TYR A 244 -13.15 -13.71 30.36
CA TYR A 244 -13.46 -14.34 29.07
C TYR A 244 -14.36 -13.46 28.21
N SER A 245 -15.40 -12.84 28.78
CA SER A 245 -16.28 -11.90 28.08
C SER A 245 -15.50 -10.70 27.53
N GLU A 246 -14.71 -10.03 28.39
CA GLU A 246 -13.90 -8.87 28.00
C GLU A 246 -12.91 -9.22 26.88
N ARG A 247 -12.23 -10.36 26.99
CA ARG A 247 -11.28 -10.82 25.96
C ARG A 247 -11.97 -11.17 24.67
N LYS A 248 -13.15 -11.80 24.71
CA LYS A 248 -13.88 -12.19 23.52
C LYS A 248 -14.39 -10.98 22.75
N SER A 249 -14.99 -10.01 23.44
CA SER A 249 -15.36 -8.70 22.87
C SER A 249 -14.16 -8.01 22.20
N LYS A 250 -13.01 -7.99 22.89
CA LYS A 250 -11.77 -7.45 22.33
C LYS A 250 -11.28 -8.18 21.08
N TYR A 251 -11.41 -9.50 21.00
CA TYR A 251 -11.03 -10.26 19.81
C TYR A 251 -11.96 -9.99 18.63
N GLU A 252 -13.26 -9.79 18.86
CA GLU A 252 -14.21 -9.40 17.82
C GLU A 252 -13.89 -8.00 17.26
N GLU A 253 -13.62 -7.02 18.12
CA GLU A 253 -13.17 -5.69 17.70
C GLU A 253 -11.86 -5.77 16.89
N GLN A 254 -10.88 -6.56 17.35
CA GLN A 254 -9.63 -6.72 16.62
C GLN A 254 -9.81 -7.43 15.26
N LYS A 255 -10.75 -8.37 15.16
CA LYS A 255 -11.11 -9.01 13.89
C LYS A 255 -11.80 -8.05 12.93
N SER A 256 -12.69 -7.18 13.44
CA SER A 256 -13.37 -6.16 12.62
C SER A 256 -12.38 -5.15 12.05
N ILE A 257 -11.36 -4.77 12.84
CA ILE A 257 -10.25 -3.93 12.37
C ILE A 257 -9.41 -4.68 11.34
N LEU A 258 -9.01 -5.94 11.62
CA LEU A 258 -8.15 -6.72 10.72
C LEU A 258 -8.77 -6.93 9.34
N LYS A 259 -10.07 -7.22 9.27
CA LYS A 259 -10.74 -7.67 8.04
C LYS A 259 -9.93 -8.83 7.40
N ASP A 260 -9.46 -8.64 6.18
CA ASP A 260 -8.65 -9.61 5.44
C ASP A 260 -7.13 -9.54 5.74
N ARG A 261 -6.69 -8.55 6.50
CA ARG A 261 -5.27 -8.30 6.78
C ARG A 261 -4.71 -9.32 7.77
N ASN A 262 -3.39 -9.50 7.74
CA ASN A 262 -2.69 -10.39 8.69
C ASN A 262 -2.28 -9.66 9.98
N SER A 263 -2.16 -8.33 9.95
CA SER A 263 -1.77 -7.52 11.10
C SER A 263 -2.18 -6.06 10.96
N PHE A 264 -2.24 -5.37 12.10
CA PHE A 264 -2.39 -3.92 12.18
C PHE A 264 -1.61 -3.34 13.36
N SER A 265 -1.32 -2.03 13.32
CA SER A 265 -0.66 -1.32 14.44
C SER A 265 -1.67 -0.81 15.45
N LYS A 266 -1.36 -0.90 16.75
CA LYS A 266 -2.25 -0.38 17.82
C LYS A 266 -2.42 1.14 17.83
N THR A 267 -1.50 1.88 17.22
CA THR A 267 -1.55 3.36 17.19
C THR A 267 -2.13 3.91 15.90
N ASP A 268 -2.01 3.15 14.81
CA ASP A 268 -2.57 3.46 13.50
C ASP A 268 -3.20 2.18 12.94
N HIS A 269 -4.50 2.02 13.18
CA HIS A 269 -5.23 0.80 12.84
C HIS A 269 -5.22 0.50 11.33
N ASP A 270 -4.95 1.51 10.50
CA ASP A 270 -4.86 1.32 9.06
C ASP A 270 -3.47 0.86 8.59
N ALA A 271 -2.43 1.04 9.39
CA ALA A 271 -1.08 0.63 9.04
C ALA A 271 -0.90 -0.89 9.26
N THR A 272 -0.29 -1.56 8.28
CA THR A 272 0.02 -3.00 8.34
C THR A 272 1.51 -3.22 8.48
N PHE A 273 1.92 -4.32 9.12
CA PHE A 273 3.34 -4.62 9.27
C PHE A 273 3.92 -5.12 7.95
N MET A 274 4.89 -4.38 7.44
CA MET A 274 5.55 -4.66 6.19
C MET A 274 7.06 -4.75 6.39
N ARG A 275 7.70 -5.64 5.64
CA ARG A 275 9.16 -5.75 5.64
C ARG A 275 9.75 -4.58 4.82
N MET A 276 10.41 -3.67 5.51
CA MET A 276 11.08 -2.50 4.94
C MET A 276 12.53 -2.84 4.59
N LYS A 277 13.01 -2.38 3.43
CA LYS A 277 14.40 -2.60 2.97
C LYS A 277 15.24 -1.34 3.28
N GLU A 278 15.47 -1.05 4.55
CA GLU A 278 16.15 0.19 4.99
C GLU A 278 17.60 0.00 5.44
N ASP A 279 18.01 -1.23 5.78
CA ASP A 279 19.34 -1.50 6.31
C ASP A 279 20.39 -1.57 5.19
N HIS A 280 21.61 -1.08 5.43
CA HIS A 280 22.77 -1.19 4.55
C HIS A 280 23.08 -2.66 4.20
N MET A 281 22.77 -3.57 5.12
CA MET A 281 22.89 -5.03 4.95
C MET A 281 21.65 -5.69 4.29
N LYS A 282 20.60 -4.92 3.97
CA LYS A 282 19.29 -5.39 3.45
C LYS A 282 18.57 -6.43 4.34
N ASN A 283 18.92 -6.52 5.62
CA ASN A 283 18.23 -7.33 6.63
C ASN A 283 16.88 -6.67 6.98
N GLY A 284 15.94 -6.67 6.05
CA GLY A 284 14.76 -5.82 6.15
C GLY A 284 13.96 -6.02 7.45
N GLN A 285 13.69 -4.92 8.14
CA GLN A 285 12.96 -4.89 9.42
C GLN A 285 11.45 -4.83 9.17
N LEU A 286 10.66 -5.50 10.02
CA LEU A 286 9.21 -5.35 10.03
C LEU A 286 8.85 -4.04 10.73
N LYS A 287 8.16 -3.14 10.02
CA LYS A 287 7.65 -1.88 10.55
C LYS A 287 6.20 -1.67 10.09
N PRO A 288 5.38 -0.94 10.87
CA PRO A 288 4.07 -0.52 10.40
C PRO A 288 4.25 0.45 9.22
N GLY A 289 3.52 0.22 8.14
CA GLY A 289 3.62 1.02 6.94
C GLY A 289 2.47 0.81 5.99
N TYR A 290 2.55 1.53 4.88
CA TYR A 290 1.65 1.46 3.75
C TYR A 290 2.42 1.07 2.51
N ASN A 291 1.75 0.37 1.59
CA ASN A 291 2.26 0.08 0.26
C ASN A 291 1.77 1.17 -0.69
N LEU A 292 2.66 2.09 -1.03
CA LEU A 292 2.41 3.16 -2.00
C LEU A 292 2.60 2.60 -3.41
N GLN A 293 1.57 2.70 -4.22
CA GLN A 293 1.58 2.38 -5.64
C GLN A 293 1.60 3.69 -6.43
N ILE A 294 2.50 3.79 -7.39
CA ILE A 294 2.54 4.93 -8.31
C ILE A 294 2.48 4.45 -9.75
N ALA A 295 1.83 5.24 -10.58
CA ALA A 295 1.85 5.14 -12.02
C ALA A 295 2.65 6.32 -12.56
N THR A 296 3.66 6.03 -13.37
CA THR A 296 4.56 7.05 -13.91
C THR A 296 4.67 6.98 -15.42
N ASN A 297 5.04 8.12 -16.00
CA ASN A 297 5.49 8.22 -17.38
C ASN A 297 6.53 9.35 -17.48
N SER A 298 7.62 9.09 -18.19
CA SER A 298 8.75 9.99 -18.31
C SER A 298 9.29 10.47 -16.96
N GLN A 299 9.18 9.66 -15.90
CA GLN A 299 9.47 9.92 -14.49
C GLN A 299 8.54 10.95 -13.82
N PHE A 300 7.36 11.23 -14.37
CA PHE A 300 6.32 12.01 -13.69
C PHE A 300 5.33 11.07 -13.05
N VAL A 301 4.89 11.40 -11.84
CA VAL A 301 3.81 10.65 -11.18
C VAL A 301 2.49 11.13 -11.75
N LEU A 302 1.77 10.25 -12.44
CA LEU A 302 0.49 10.57 -13.05
C LEU A 302 -0.67 10.18 -12.12
N SER A 303 -0.53 9.05 -11.42
CA SER A 303 -1.52 8.59 -10.46
C SER A 303 -0.84 7.83 -9.32
N TYR A 304 -1.52 7.71 -8.19
CA TYR A 304 -1.02 7.01 -7.02
C TYR A 304 -2.16 6.50 -6.14
N ASP A 305 -1.89 5.42 -5.39
CA ASP A 305 -2.80 4.94 -4.37
C ASP A 305 -2.06 4.22 -3.23
N LEU A 306 -2.79 3.97 -2.14
CA LEU A 306 -2.25 3.31 -0.95
C LEU A 306 -2.99 2.03 -0.63
N PHE A 307 -2.21 0.98 -0.39
CA PHE A 307 -2.73 -0.31 -0.02
C PHE A 307 -2.16 -0.76 1.32
N GLN A 308 -3.00 -1.46 2.07
CA GLN A 308 -2.63 -2.12 3.32
C GLN A 308 -1.99 -3.50 3.05
N ASN A 309 -2.01 -3.97 1.80
CA ASN A 309 -1.42 -5.24 1.37
C ASN A 309 0.12 -5.13 1.28
N PRO A 310 0.89 -5.99 2.00
CA PRO A 310 2.34 -5.96 1.96
C PRO A 310 2.99 -6.39 0.63
N THR A 311 2.22 -7.03 -0.25
CA THR A 311 2.63 -7.59 -1.53
C THR A 311 1.92 -6.86 -2.66
N ASP A 312 2.63 -6.64 -3.76
CA ASP A 312 2.18 -5.77 -4.84
C ASP A 312 1.15 -6.42 -5.77
N THR A 313 1.18 -7.75 -5.89
CA THR A 313 0.33 -8.52 -6.82
C THR A 313 -1.14 -8.12 -6.78
N ARG A 314 -1.73 -7.97 -5.59
CA ARG A 314 -3.17 -7.68 -5.43
C ARG A 314 -3.55 -6.21 -5.59
N THR A 315 -2.57 -5.33 -5.71
CA THR A 315 -2.80 -3.88 -5.79
C THR A 315 -3.06 -3.41 -7.21
N LEU A 316 -2.63 -4.19 -8.22
CA LEU A 316 -2.69 -3.79 -9.62
C LEU A 316 -4.12 -3.54 -10.12
N ILE A 317 -5.02 -4.52 -9.97
CA ILE A 317 -6.38 -4.42 -10.51
C ILE A 317 -7.13 -3.23 -9.88
N PRO A 318 -7.21 -3.09 -8.53
CA PRO A 318 -7.83 -1.90 -7.93
C PRO A 318 -7.19 -0.58 -8.38
N PHE A 319 -5.87 -0.56 -8.56
CA PHE A 319 -5.15 0.63 -8.98
C PHE A 319 -5.46 1.02 -10.43
N LEU A 320 -5.49 0.05 -11.35
CA LEU A 320 -5.88 0.28 -12.75
C LEU A 320 -7.34 0.74 -12.87
N THR A 321 -8.26 0.12 -12.12
CA THR A 321 -9.66 0.57 -12.07
C THR A 321 -9.77 2.01 -11.59
N MET A 322 -9.01 2.39 -10.56
CA MET A 322 -8.98 3.78 -10.07
C MET A 322 -8.47 4.74 -11.14
N ILE A 323 -7.36 4.42 -11.82
CA ILE A 323 -6.81 5.24 -12.90
C ILE A 323 -7.84 5.40 -14.03
N GLN A 324 -8.49 4.31 -14.46
CA GLN A 324 -9.51 4.35 -15.50
C GLN A 324 -10.70 5.21 -15.09
N ASN A 325 -11.14 5.16 -13.84
CA ASN A 325 -12.25 5.98 -13.34
C ASN A 325 -11.90 7.48 -13.29
N THR A 326 -10.67 7.82 -12.88
CA THR A 326 -10.23 9.22 -12.77
C THR A 326 -9.94 9.87 -14.13
N PHE A 327 -9.30 9.15 -15.06
CA PHE A 327 -8.89 9.71 -16.36
C PHE A 327 -9.81 9.32 -17.53
N GLY A 328 -10.68 8.33 -17.35
CA GLY A 328 -11.58 7.81 -18.38
C GLY A 328 -10.93 6.84 -19.38
N TYR A 329 -9.61 6.61 -19.30
CA TYR A 329 -8.90 5.70 -20.19
C TYR A 329 -7.64 5.10 -19.54
N LEU A 330 -7.09 4.06 -20.17
CA LEU A 330 -5.80 3.43 -19.82
C LEU A 330 -4.90 3.32 -21.07
N PRO A 331 -3.60 3.62 -20.94
CA PRO A 331 -2.61 3.42 -22.01
C PRO A 331 -2.53 1.97 -22.48
N GLU A 332 -2.13 1.76 -23.73
CA GLU A 332 -2.07 0.44 -24.37
C GLU A 332 -1.16 -0.54 -23.62
N TYR A 333 0.03 -0.08 -23.21
CA TYR A 333 1.01 -0.91 -22.52
C TYR A 333 1.02 -0.67 -21.01
N ILE A 334 0.64 -1.70 -20.25
CA ILE A 334 0.73 -1.70 -18.78
C ILE A 334 2.04 -2.36 -18.37
N VAL A 335 2.99 -1.57 -17.88
CA VAL A 335 4.35 -2.03 -17.58
C VAL A 335 4.57 -2.12 -16.07
N ALA A 336 4.95 -3.28 -15.55
CA ALA A 336 5.16 -3.47 -14.12
C ALA A 336 6.25 -4.50 -13.79
N ASP A 337 6.64 -4.56 -12.52
CA ASP A 337 7.66 -5.48 -12.01
C ASP A 337 7.18 -6.94 -11.92
N ALA A 338 8.10 -7.86 -11.58
CA ALA A 338 7.76 -9.27 -11.47
C ALA A 338 6.82 -9.63 -10.30
N GLY A 339 6.70 -8.74 -9.31
CA GLY A 339 5.77 -8.87 -8.19
C GLY A 339 4.30 -8.76 -8.61
N TYR A 340 4.00 -8.09 -9.73
CA TYR A 340 2.65 -8.01 -10.29
C TYR A 340 2.30 -9.21 -11.20
N GLY A 341 3.27 -10.00 -11.64
CA GLY A 341 3.04 -11.11 -12.57
C GLY A 341 2.24 -12.25 -11.93
N SER A 342 0.94 -12.32 -12.20
CA SER A 342 0.05 -13.39 -11.75
C SER A 342 -1.05 -13.67 -12.78
N GLU A 343 -1.59 -14.89 -12.77
CA GLU A 343 -2.66 -15.33 -13.68
C GLU A 343 -3.86 -14.38 -13.63
N GLN A 344 -4.31 -14.03 -12.42
CA GLN A 344 -5.41 -13.10 -12.20
C GLN A 344 -5.14 -11.71 -12.82
N ASN A 345 -3.93 -11.18 -12.66
CA ASN A 345 -3.60 -9.86 -13.20
C ASN A 345 -3.46 -9.87 -14.73
N TYR A 346 -2.90 -10.94 -15.31
CA TYR A 346 -2.83 -11.05 -16.77
C TYR A 346 -4.22 -11.17 -17.39
N MET A 347 -5.07 -12.00 -16.79
CA MET A 347 -6.48 -12.15 -17.19
C MET A 347 -7.20 -10.80 -17.13
N ALA A 348 -7.10 -10.08 -16.01
CA ALA A 348 -7.76 -8.77 -15.89
C ALA A 348 -7.25 -7.73 -16.91
N ILE A 349 -5.94 -7.67 -17.17
CA ILE A 349 -5.38 -6.70 -18.14
C ILE A 349 -5.84 -7.01 -19.57
N ILE A 350 -5.83 -8.28 -19.96
CA ILE A 350 -6.14 -8.70 -21.33
C ILE A 350 -7.65 -8.75 -21.57
N ASP A 351 -8.40 -9.38 -20.65
CA ASP A 351 -9.82 -9.68 -20.87
C ASP A 351 -10.72 -8.53 -20.40
N ASP A 352 -10.44 -7.93 -19.23
CA ASP A 352 -11.31 -6.90 -18.65
C ASP A 352 -10.95 -5.49 -19.17
N PHE A 353 -9.66 -5.14 -19.18
CA PHE A 353 -9.19 -3.82 -19.60
C PHE A 353 -8.87 -3.73 -21.10
N ASN A 354 -8.74 -4.87 -21.79
CA ASN A 354 -8.35 -4.96 -23.20
C ASN A 354 -7.04 -4.19 -23.49
N LYS A 355 -5.99 -4.47 -22.72
CA LYS A 355 -4.66 -3.86 -22.80
C LYS A 355 -3.55 -4.90 -22.88
N THR A 356 -2.35 -4.47 -23.24
CA THR A 356 -1.17 -5.34 -23.35
C THR A 356 -0.32 -5.32 -22.07
N PRO A 357 -0.24 -6.42 -21.31
CA PRO A 357 0.63 -6.50 -20.13
C PRO A 357 2.10 -6.68 -20.52
N LEU A 358 2.97 -5.75 -20.12
CA LEU A 358 4.43 -5.88 -20.17
C LEU A 358 4.96 -6.11 -18.75
N ILE A 359 4.59 -7.26 -18.18
CA ILE A 359 4.88 -7.62 -16.80
C ILE A 359 5.54 -9.00 -16.80
N THR A 360 6.77 -9.10 -16.31
CA THR A 360 7.44 -10.40 -16.14
C THR A 360 6.80 -11.19 -15.00
N TYR A 361 6.88 -12.52 -15.03
CA TYR A 361 6.49 -13.35 -13.87
C TYR A 361 7.72 -13.73 -13.03
N GLY A 362 7.53 -14.15 -11.77
CA GLY A 362 8.63 -14.35 -10.81
C GLY A 362 9.76 -15.30 -11.26
N MET A 363 9.45 -16.31 -12.08
CA MET A 363 10.46 -17.26 -12.61
C MET A 363 11.06 -16.84 -13.97
N PHE A 364 10.61 -15.75 -14.57
CA PHE A 364 10.97 -15.35 -15.95
C PHE A 364 12.48 -15.31 -16.23
N ILE A 365 13.28 -14.76 -15.29
CA ILE A 365 14.74 -14.72 -15.43
C ILE A 365 15.34 -16.12 -15.22
N LYS A 366 14.85 -16.85 -14.22
CA LYS A 366 15.37 -18.17 -13.85
C LYS A 366 15.14 -19.19 -14.96
N ASP A 367 13.97 -19.16 -15.60
CA ASP A 367 13.58 -20.04 -16.70
C ASP A 367 14.54 -19.94 -17.90
N LYS A 368 15.16 -18.78 -18.09
CA LYS A 368 16.11 -18.53 -19.19
C LYS A 368 17.53 -19.01 -18.89
N THR A 369 17.84 -19.35 -17.64
CA THR A 369 19.19 -19.80 -17.26
C THR A 369 19.49 -21.21 -17.78
N ARG A 370 20.75 -21.44 -18.20
CA ARG A 370 21.19 -22.77 -18.69
C ARG A 370 20.92 -23.87 -17.66
N LYS A 371 21.21 -23.60 -16.39
CA LYS A 371 20.98 -24.53 -15.26
C LYS A 371 19.52 -24.98 -15.18
N PHE A 372 18.56 -24.07 -15.38
CA PHE A 372 17.14 -24.40 -15.34
C PHE A 372 16.71 -25.23 -16.55
N LYS A 373 17.20 -24.89 -17.75
CA LYS A 373 16.89 -25.62 -18.98
C LYS A 373 17.53 -27.01 -19.05
N SER A 374 18.71 -27.19 -18.44
CA SER A 374 19.41 -28.47 -18.41
C SER A 374 18.97 -29.38 -17.25
N ASP A 375 18.13 -28.90 -16.35
CA ASP A 375 17.65 -29.70 -15.22
C ASP A 375 16.64 -30.74 -15.72
N ILE A 376 17.05 -32.01 -15.72
CA ILE A 376 16.25 -33.15 -16.15
C ILE A 376 15.09 -33.45 -15.18
N PHE A 377 15.15 -33.00 -13.93
CA PHE A 377 14.08 -33.24 -12.95
C PHE A 377 13.02 -32.15 -12.93
N ASN A 378 13.25 -31.06 -13.66
CA ASN A 378 12.26 -30.03 -13.86
C ASN A 378 11.19 -30.49 -14.86
N THR A 379 9.96 -30.66 -14.38
CA THR A 379 8.83 -31.17 -15.17
C THR A 379 8.45 -30.27 -16.34
N GLN A 380 8.86 -29.00 -16.34
CA GLN A 380 8.64 -28.08 -17.48
C GLN A 380 9.50 -28.43 -18.70
N ASN A 381 10.63 -29.11 -18.49
CA ASN A 381 11.55 -29.51 -19.55
C ASN A 381 11.20 -30.91 -20.13
N TRP A 382 10.20 -31.59 -19.58
CA TRP A 382 9.83 -32.93 -20.01
C TRP A 382 9.08 -32.87 -21.34
N LYS A 383 9.34 -33.85 -22.21
CA LYS A 383 8.66 -33.95 -23.50
C LYS A 383 7.17 -34.22 -23.25
N TYR A 384 6.33 -33.42 -23.88
CA TYR A 384 4.88 -33.57 -23.86
C TYR A 384 4.42 -34.10 -25.22
N ASP A 385 3.66 -35.18 -25.20
CA ASP A 385 3.04 -35.81 -26.37
C ASP A 385 1.62 -35.25 -26.51
N GLU A 386 1.43 -34.34 -27.46
CA GLU A 386 0.16 -33.62 -27.65
C GLU A 386 -0.96 -34.55 -28.15
N LEU A 387 -0.62 -35.62 -28.88
CA LEU A 387 -1.62 -36.55 -29.44
C LEU A 387 -2.26 -37.42 -28.36
N ASN A 388 -1.46 -37.86 -27.39
CA ASN A 388 -1.92 -38.76 -26.34
C ASN A 388 -2.26 -38.04 -25.02
N ASP A 389 -2.00 -36.73 -24.92
CA ASP A 389 -2.09 -35.93 -23.68
C ASP A 389 -1.25 -36.56 -22.55
N GLU A 390 0.05 -36.80 -22.82
CA GLU A 390 0.96 -37.48 -21.89
C GLU A 390 2.31 -36.76 -21.74
N PHE A 391 2.91 -36.87 -20.55
CA PHE A 391 4.31 -36.47 -20.32
C PHE A 391 5.23 -37.68 -20.34
N ILE A 392 6.43 -37.51 -20.90
CA ILE A 392 7.49 -38.52 -20.87
C ILE A 392 8.50 -38.11 -19.79
N CYS A 393 8.64 -38.95 -18.75
CA CYS A 393 9.61 -38.69 -17.69
C CYS A 393 11.05 -39.04 -18.13
N PRO A 394 12.09 -38.60 -17.37
CA PRO A 394 13.49 -38.91 -17.69
C PRO A 394 13.83 -40.41 -17.71
N ASN A 395 13.00 -41.23 -17.07
CA ASN A 395 13.09 -42.69 -17.09
C ASN A 395 12.20 -43.33 -18.18
N ASN A 396 11.81 -42.56 -19.20
CA ASN A 396 10.96 -42.96 -20.33
C ASN A 396 9.58 -43.55 -19.98
N LYS A 397 9.08 -43.34 -18.74
CA LYS A 397 7.70 -43.71 -18.40
C LYS A 397 6.74 -42.62 -18.85
N ARG A 398 5.60 -43.03 -19.41
CA ARG A 398 4.47 -42.16 -19.78
C ARG A 398 3.68 -41.77 -18.53
N ILE A 399 3.18 -40.55 -18.52
CA ILE A 399 2.42 -39.96 -17.43
C ILE A 399 1.17 -39.36 -18.05
N GLY A 400 0.09 -40.13 -18.04
CA GLY A 400 -1.16 -39.77 -18.68
C GLY A 400 -2.00 -38.80 -17.85
N PHE A 401 -2.93 -38.16 -18.55
CA PHE A 401 -3.97 -37.35 -17.92
C PHE A 401 -4.85 -38.21 -17.00
N LYS A 402 -5.10 -37.72 -15.79
CA LYS A 402 -5.95 -38.40 -14.81
C LYS A 402 -7.28 -37.71 -14.58
N ARG A 403 -7.25 -36.41 -14.32
CA ARG A 403 -8.46 -35.59 -14.06
C ARG A 403 -8.17 -34.10 -14.09
N TYR A 404 -9.23 -33.32 -14.25
CA TYR A 404 -9.22 -31.91 -13.89
C TYR A 404 -9.20 -31.75 -12.37
N ALA A 405 -8.46 -30.76 -11.91
CA ALA A 405 -8.40 -30.33 -10.52
C ALA A 405 -8.45 -28.81 -10.48
N TYR A 406 -9.09 -28.27 -9.46
CA TYR A 406 -9.06 -26.83 -9.20
C TYR A 406 -8.47 -26.56 -7.83
N ARG A 407 -7.91 -25.37 -7.66
CA ARG A 407 -7.47 -24.89 -6.36
C ARG A 407 -7.91 -23.45 -6.21
N ASN A 408 -8.53 -23.16 -5.08
CA ASN A 408 -8.78 -21.78 -4.68
C ASN A 408 -7.54 -21.26 -3.95
N ASP A 409 -7.07 -20.11 -4.38
CA ASP A 409 -6.11 -19.35 -3.61
C ASP A 409 -6.73 -18.91 -2.28
N ARG A 410 -5.88 -18.48 -1.34
CA ARG A 410 -6.31 -17.96 -0.03
C ARG A 410 -7.37 -16.85 -0.13
N TYR A 411 -7.47 -16.18 -1.27
CA TYR A 411 -8.36 -15.04 -1.51
C TYR A 411 -9.46 -15.35 -2.53
N GLY A 412 -9.78 -16.63 -2.75
CA GLY A 412 -10.95 -17.04 -3.53
C GLY A 412 -10.76 -17.13 -5.04
N PHE A 413 -9.61 -16.72 -5.59
CA PHE A 413 -9.32 -16.92 -7.01
C PHE A 413 -9.15 -18.40 -7.31
N LYS A 414 -10.02 -18.93 -8.18
CA LYS A 414 -10.01 -20.32 -8.61
C LYS A 414 -9.01 -20.48 -9.77
N ARG A 415 -8.08 -21.43 -9.60
CA ARG A 415 -7.14 -21.83 -10.65
C ARG A 415 -7.44 -23.24 -11.09
N ASP A 416 -7.47 -23.43 -12.40
CA ASP A 416 -7.71 -24.74 -13.00
C ASP A 416 -6.41 -25.43 -13.40
N PHE A 417 -6.35 -26.73 -13.15
CA PHE A 417 -5.19 -27.57 -13.39
C PHE A 417 -5.63 -28.88 -14.06
N LYS A 418 -4.81 -29.35 -15.00
CA LYS A 418 -4.83 -30.76 -15.40
C LYS A 418 -3.84 -31.54 -14.54
N LEU A 419 -4.32 -32.62 -13.91
CA LEU A 419 -3.51 -33.53 -13.11
C LEU A 419 -3.10 -34.72 -13.97
N TYR A 420 -1.79 -34.94 -14.05
CA TYR A 420 -1.17 -36.11 -14.66
C TYR A 420 -0.54 -36.97 -13.57
N GLU A 421 -0.66 -38.28 -13.68
CA GLU A 421 -0.09 -39.22 -12.72
C GLU A 421 0.59 -40.37 -13.46
N CYS A 422 1.76 -40.78 -12.95
CA CYS A 422 2.44 -41.96 -13.47
C CYS A 422 1.84 -43.22 -12.85
N ASP A 423 1.67 -44.28 -13.64
CA ASP A 423 1.06 -45.53 -13.20
C ASP A 423 1.90 -46.24 -12.13
N ASP A 424 3.22 -46.23 -12.29
CA ASP A 424 4.12 -46.83 -11.31
C ASP A 424 5.49 -46.17 -11.27
N CYS A 425 5.90 -45.72 -10.09
CA CYS A 425 7.23 -45.19 -9.81
C CYS A 425 7.99 -46.01 -8.76
N SER A 426 7.45 -47.14 -8.27
CA SER A 426 7.98 -47.87 -7.11
C SER A 426 9.41 -48.40 -7.31
N ALA A 427 9.70 -48.99 -8.47
CA ALA A 427 11.01 -49.55 -8.83
C ALA A 427 11.92 -48.61 -9.65
N CYS A 428 11.69 -47.29 -9.63
CA CYS A 428 12.46 -46.35 -10.46
C CYS A 428 13.81 -45.97 -9.82
N SER A 429 14.91 -46.14 -10.56
CA SER A 429 16.28 -45.77 -10.14
C SER A 429 16.43 -44.27 -9.84
N LEU A 430 15.65 -43.41 -10.50
CA LEU A 430 15.67 -41.96 -10.34
C LEU A 430 14.69 -41.44 -9.27
N ARG A 431 14.01 -42.34 -8.53
CA ARG A 431 12.94 -41.95 -7.59
C ARG A 431 13.42 -41.00 -6.51
N GLN A 432 14.61 -41.22 -5.94
CA GLN A 432 15.16 -40.38 -4.84
C GLN A 432 15.46 -38.94 -5.27
N GLN A 433 15.80 -38.71 -6.55
CA GLN A 433 16.11 -37.39 -7.09
C GLN A 433 14.86 -36.71 -7.69
N CYS A 434 13.91 -37.50 -8.20
CA CYS A 434 12.68 -37.01 -8.84
C CYS A 434 11.55 -36.69 -7.85
N MET A 435 11.54 -37.31 -6.67
CA MET A 435 10.47 -37.22 -5.67
C MET A 435 10.99 -36.76 -4.31
N LYS A 436 10.10 -36.19 -3.48
CA LYS A 436 10.46 -35.87 -2.08
C LYS A 436 10.81 -37.17 -1.32
N PRO A 437 11.78 -37.13 -0.38
CA PRO A 437 12.08 -38.25 0.49
C PRO A 437 10.80 -38.76 1.18
N ASN A 438 10.63 -40.08 1.26
CA ASN A 438 9.49 -40.77 1.90
C ASN A 438 8.11 -40.56 1.24
N SER A 439 8.04 -40.10 -0.01
CA SER A 439 6.77 -40.04 -0.74
C SER A 439 6.21 -41.43 -1.04
N LYS A 440 5.02 -41.74 -0.50
CA LYS A 440 4.29 -43.00 -0.74
C LYS A 440 3.49 -43.02 -2.05
N SER A 441 3.31 -41.88 -2.71
CA SER A 441 2.58 -41.79 -3.99
C SER A 441 3.49 -41.95 -5.21
N ASN A 442 2.87 -42.10 -6.39
CA ASN A 442 3.54 -41.93 -7.67
C ASN A 442 3.79 -40.45 -7.99
N LYS A 443 4.61 -40.20 -9.03
CA LYS A 443 4.87 -38.83 -9.53
C LYS A 443 3.57 -38.26 -10.09
N LYS A 444 3.21 -37.06 -9.60
CA LYS A 444 2.08 -36.27 -10.08
C LYS A 444 2.58 -34.95 -10.67
N ILE A 445 1.99 -34.53 -11.78
CA ILE A 445 2.25 -33.23 -12.40
C ILE A 445 0.92 -32.48 -12.42
N MET A 446 0.91 -31.27 -11.92
CA MET A 446 -0.23 -30.36 -12.06
C MET A 446 0.19 -29.26 -13.02
N LYS A 447 -0.50 -29.17 -14.17
CA LYS A 447 -0.23 -28.15 -15.17
C LYS A 447 -1.42 -27.20 -15.27
N ASN A 448 -1.15 -25.91 -15.09
CA ASN A 448 -2.11 -24.84 -15.30
C ASN A 448 -1.87 -24.28 -16.71
N TYR A 449 -2.80 -24.55 -17.62
CA TYR A 449 -2.66 -24.17 -19.02
C TYR A 449 -2.86 -22.68 -19.25
N ASN A 450 -3.74 -22.01 -18.50
CA ASN A 450 -3.93 -20.55 -18.57
C ASN A 450 -2.64 -19.82 -18.18
N TRP A 451 -1.99 -20.28 -17.10
CA TRP A 451 -0.71 -19.72 -16.67
C TRP A 451 0.40 -19.93 -17.70
N GLU A 452 0.51 -21.13 -18.29
CA GLU A 452 1.50 -21.39 -19.35
C GLU A 452 1.20 -20.57 -20.62
N TYR A 453 -0.07 -20.39 -20.97
CA TYR A 453 -0.50 -19.52 -22.06
C TYR A 453 -0.02 -18.08 -21.83
N PHE A 454 -0.31 -17.49 -20.66
CA PHE A 454 0.15 -16.14 -20.35
C PHE A 454 1.66 -16.03 -20.34
N LYS A 455 2.40 -17.02 -19.80
CA LYS A 455 3.87 -17.01 -19.88
C LYS A 455 4.38 -17.01 -21.32
N ALA A 456 3.80 -17.81 -22.20
CA ALA A 456 4.20 -17.87 -23.60
C ALA A 456 3.95 -16.51 -24.28
N GLN A 457 2.77 -15.94 -24.06
CA GLN A 457 2.38 -14.62 -24.58
C GLN A 457 3.33 -13.51 -24.11
N ILE A 458 3.63 -13.46 -22.80
CA ILE A 458 4.57 -12.49 -22.22
C ILE A 458 6.00 -12.69 -22.73
N ASN A 459 6.45 -13.94 -22.91
CA ASN A 459 7.77 -14.22 -23.47
C ASN A 459 7.87 -13.76 -24.92
N GLN A 460 6.83 -13.98 -25.73
CA GLN A 460 6.76 -13.48 -27.10
C GLN A 460 6.78 -11.96 -27.12
N LYS A 461 5.87 -11.31 -26.39
CA LYS A 461 5.78 -9.85 -26.31
C LYS A 461 7.08 -9.23 -25.84
N LEU A 462 7.73 -9.72 -24.79
CA LEU A 462 9.01 -9.16 -24.31
C LEU A 462 10.22 -9.50 -25.18
N SER A 463 10.06 -10.35 -26.20
CA SER A 463 11.11 -10.65 -27.18
C SER A 463 11.07 -9.70 -28.39
N GLU A 464 9.90 -9.12 -28.68
CA GLU A 464 9.72 -8.11 -29.73
C GLU A 464 10.57 -6.84 -29.41
N PRO A 465 11.24 -6.22 -30.40
CA PRO A 465 12.16 -5.11 -30.14
C PRO A 465 11.51 -3.87 -29.50
N GLU A 466 10.28 -3.53 -29.89
CA GLU A 466 9.56 -2.32 -29.47
C GLU A 466 9.12 -2.40 -28.00
N THR A 467 8.34 -3.42 -27.66
CA THR A 467 7.88 -3.74 -26.30
C THR A 467 9.04 -4.01 -25.34
N LYS A 468 10.13 -4.64 -25.82
CA LYS A 468 11.35 -4.82 -25.03
C LYS A 468 11.98 -3.48 -24.66
N LYS A 469 12.00 -2.52 -25.60
CA LYS A 469 12.47 -1.16 -25.34
C LYS A 469 11.59 -0.47 -24.31
N ILE A 470 10.26 -0.54 -24.45
CA ILE A 470 9.30 0.00 -23.47
C ILE A 470 9.55 -0.63 -22.09
N TYR A 471 9.58 -1.95 -21.97
CA TYR A 471 9.81 -2.63 -20.69
C TYR A 471 11.15 -2.25 -20.05
N SER A 472 12.20 -2.04 -20.85
CA SER A 472 13.51 -1.63 -20.33
C SER A 472 13.51 -0.23 -19.68
N GLN A 473 12.63 0.67 -20.14
CA GLN A 473 12.48 2.01 -19.57
C GLN A 473 11.92 1.99 -18.14
N ARG A 474 11.22 0.93 -17.73
CA ARG A 474 10.64 0.78 -16.39
C ARG A 474 11.62 1.09 -15.26
N LYS A 475 12.87 0.60 -15.40
CA LYS A 475 13.95 0.84 -14.41
C LYS A 475 14.34 2.31 -14.29
N ILE A 476 14.25 3.04 -15.39
CA ILE A 476 14.62 4.45 -15.49
C ILE A 476 13.44 5.35 -15.11
N ASP A 477 12.20 4.90 -15.34
CA ASP A 477 11.02 5.72 -15.11
C ASP A 477 10.64 5.80 -13.63
N VAL A 478 10.48 4.65 -12.99
CA VAL A 478 9.87 4.58 -11.65
C VAL A 478 10.91 4.70 -10.53
N GLU A 479 12.06 4.03 -10.65
CA GLU A 479 13.08 3.99 -9.58
C GLU A 479 13.57 5.39 -9.18
N PRO A 480 13.84 6.32 -10.13
CA PRO A 480 14.25 7.67 -9.75
C PRO A 480 13.19 8.41 -8.96
N VAL A 481 11.90 8.25 -9.26
CA VAL A 481 10.83 8.92 -8.51
C VAL A 481 10.88 8.56 -7.03
N PHE A 482 11.00 7.27 -6.71
CA PHE A 482 11.17 6.82 -5.33
C PHE A 482 12.49 7.29 -4.71
N GLY A 483 13.56 7.32 -5.50
CA GLY A 483 14.84 7.90 -5.09
C GLY A 483 14.73 9.38 -4.72
N PHE A 484 14.08 10.19 -5.56
CA PHE A 484 13.83 11.60 -5.30
C PHE A 484 12.96 11.79 -4.06
N MET A 485 11.91 10.98 -3.90
CA MET A 485 11.03 11.03 -2.72
C MET A 485 11.81 10.77 -1.42
N LYS A 486 12.58 9.68 -1.37
CA LYS A 486 13.22 9.21 -0.14
C LYS A 486 14.55 9.90 0.16
N ALA A 487 15.41 10.09 -0.85
CA ALA A 487 16.76 10.59 -0.68
C ALA A 487 16.85 12.12 -0.80
N ILE A 488 16.08 12.74 -1.72
CA ILE A 488 16.19 14.18 -2.01
C ILE A 488 15.16 15.00 -1.21
N LEU A 489 13.90 14.57 -1.23
CA LEU A 489 12.88 15.16 -0.36
C LEU A 489 13.03 14.72 1.10
N GLY A 490 13.69 13.59 1.36
CA GLY A 490 13.81 13.05 2.71
C GLY A 490 12.50 12.51 3.27
N PHE A 491 11.51 12.23 2.42
CA PHE A 491 10.20 11.76 2.83
C PHE A 491 10.19 10.24 2.97
N THR A 492 10.53 9.76 4.17
CA THR A 492 10.64 8.32 4.48
C THR A 492 9.55 7.81 5.42
N ARG A 493 8.87 8.73 6.13
CA ARG A 493 7.85 8.43 7.14
C ARG A 493 6.69 9.42 7.06
N MET A 494 5.47 8.91 7.23
CA MET A 494 4.26 9.74 7.29
C MET A 494 4.24 10.63 8.53
N SER A 495 3.58 11.78 8.42
CA SER A 495 3.34 12.68 9.57
C SER A 495 1.94 12.48 10.16
N VAL A 496 1.00 11.93 9.39
CA VAL A 496 -0.40 11.71 9.78
C VAL A 496 -0.72 10.22 9.94
N ARG A 497 -1.88 9.93 10.53
CA ARG A 497 -2.39 8.57 10.78
C ARG A 497 -3.73 8.34 10.10
N GLY A 498 -3.99 7.11 9.68
CA GLY A 498 -5.21 6.73 8.97
C GLY A 498 -5.10 6.91 7.46
N ILE A 499 -5.62 5.94 6.71
CA ILE A 499 -5.32 5.75 5.29
C ILE A 499 -5.69 6.97 4.43
N ASN A 500 -6.86 7.59 4.65
CA ASN A 500 -7.32 8.74 3.87
C ASN A 500 -6.42 9.97 4.10
N LYS A 501 -6.02 10.24 5.35
CA LYS A 501 -5.14 11.36 5.68
C LYS A 501 -3.75 11.14 5.08
N VAL A 502 -3.26 9.90 5.14
CA VAL A 502 -1.97 9.51 4.56
C VAL A 502 -1.99 9.64 3.03
N LYS A 503 -3.10 9.27 2.37
CA LYS A 503 -3.29 9.46 0.92
C LYS A 503 -3.18 10.92 0.52
N ARG A 504 -3.79 11.84 1.28
CA ARG A 504 -3.67 13.30 1.05
C ARG A 504 -2.24 13.79 1.22
N GLU A 505 -1.58 13.38 2.30
CA GLU A 505 -0.19 13.77 2.55
C GLU A 505 0.73 13.34 1.39
N LEU A 506 0.57 12.12 0.90
CA LEU A 506 1.32 11.62 -0.24
C LEU A 506 1.00 12.36 -1.54
N GLY A 507 -0.25 12.75 -1.77
CA GLY A 507 -0.61 13.58 -2.92
C GLY A 507 0.20 14.86 -3.00
N PHE A 508 0.34 15.56 -1.88
CA PHE A 508 1.19 16.75 -1.81
C PHE A 508 2.67 16.44 -2.06
N VAL A 509 3.19 15.32 -1.53
CA VAL A 509 4.61 14.93 -1.73
C VAL A 509 4.87 14.61 -3.19
N LEU A 510 4.03 13.79 -3.81
CA LEU A 510 4.18 13.35 -5.20
C LEU A 510 4.00 14.51 -6.18
N MET A 511 3.04 15.41 -5.92
CA MET A 511 2.91 16.62 -6.72
C MET A 511 4.10 17.57 -6.54
N ALA A 512 4.64 17.70 -5.34
CA ALA A 512 5.86 18.50 -5.12
C ALA A 512 7.06 17.94 -5.89
N LEU A 513 7.20 16.62 -6.02
CA LEU A 513 8.22 15.99 -6.88
C LEU A 513 8.04 16.37 -8.35
N ASN A 514 6.80 16.25 -8.83
CA ASN A 514 6.43 16.63 -10.19
C ASN A 514 6.78 18.10 -10.49
N ILE A 515 6.39 19.02 -9.59
CA ILE A 515 6.68 20.46 -9.68
C ILE A 515 8.19 20.71 -9.76
N ARG A 516 8.98 20.13 -8.84
CA ARG A 516 10.45 20.29 -8.86
C ARG A 516 11.04 19.86 -10.19
N LYS A 517 10.55 18.76 -10.74
CA LYS A 517 11.04 18.21 -12.00
C LYS A 517 10.67 19.05 -13.21
N ILE A 518 9.43 19.55 -13.30
CA ILE A 518 9.03 20.46 -14.39
C ILE A 518 9.85 21.74 -14.35
N VAL A 519 10.01 22.35 -13.18
CA VAL A 519 10.79 23.59 -13.05
C VAL A 519 12.25 23.36 -13.43
N ALA A 520 12.85 22.23 -13.02
CA ALA A 520 14.20 21.87 -13.45
C ALA A 520 14.30 21.71 -14.98
N ARG A 521 13.32 21.05 -15.62
CA ARG A 521 13.28 20.93 -17.09
C ARG A 521 13.11 22.29 -17.78
N ARG A 522 12.20 23.14 -17.31
CA ARG A 522 11.99 24.50 -17.84
C ARG A 522 13.26 25.36 -17.70
N ALA A 523 13.96 25.26 -16.58
CA ALA A 523 15.22 25.98 -16.36
C ALA A 523 16.32 25.53 -17.36
N VAL A 524 16.46 24.22 -17.60
CA VAL A 524 17.40 23.69 -18.61
C VAL A 524 17.03 24.15 -20.01
N TYR A 525 15.75 24.05 -20.39
CA TYR A 525 15.26 24.55 -21.69
C TYR A 525 15.57 26.04 -21.87
N TYR A 526 15.25 26.86 -20.86
CA TYR A 526 15.52 28.29 -20.89
C TYR A 526 17.01 28.60 -20.99
N GLN A 527 17.89 27.88 -20.27
CA GLN A 527 19.34 28.03 -20.40
C GLN A 527 19.86 27.68 -21.80
N ILE A 528 19.33 26.62 -22.43
CA ILE A 528 19.71 26.24 -23.80
C ILE A 528 19.26 27.32 -24.79
N HIS A 529 18.05 27.85 -24.63
CA HIS A 529 17.51 28.88 -25.52
C HIS A 529 18.16 30.25 -25.32
N LEU A 530 18.52 30.62 -24.08
CA LEU A 530 19.36 31.79 -23.80
C LEU A 530 20.74 31.65 -24.43
N LYS A 531 21.41 30.50 -24.27
CA LYS A 531 22.70 30.24 -24.93
C LYS A 531 22.60 30.34 -26.45
N LYS A 532 21.51 29.85 -27.05
CA LYS A 532 21.25 30.03 -28.48
C LYS A 532 21.04 31.50 -28.83
N ALA A 533 20.23 32.23 -28.07
CA ALA A 533 19.98 33.66 -28.30
C ALA A 533 21.26 34.50 -28.18
N ASP A 534 22.11 34.23 -27.18
CA ASP A 534 23.42 34.84 -27.02
C ASP A 534 24.35 34.46 -28.19
N PHE A 535 24.31 33.22 -28.67
CA PHE A 535 25.06 32.79 -29.86
C PHE A 535 24.60 33.52 -31.13
N TYR A 536 23.28 33.71 -31.32
CA TYR A 536 22.73 34.49 -32.43
C TYR A 536 23.04 35.99 -32.30
N GLN A 537 23.11 36.54 -31.09
CA GLN A 537 23.57 37.92 -30.88
C GLN A 537 25.06 38.10 -31.15
N ILE A 538 25.89 37.08 -30.86
CA ILE A 538 27.32 37.07 -31.22
C ILE A 538 27.50 36.97 -32.74
N ILE A 539 26.68 36.16 -33.43
CA ILE A 539 26.70 36.07 -34.91
C ILE A 539 26.22 37.38 -35.56
N ASN A 540 25.15 38.00 -35.05
CA ASN A 540 24.67 39.29 -35.57
C ASN A 540 25.64 40.45 -35.31
N ARG A 541 26.43 40.42 -34.23
CA ARG A 541 27.52 41.39 -34.02
C ARG A 541 28.68 41.19 -35.00
N ASN A 542 28.95 39.96 -35.44
CA ASN A 542 29.99 39.69 -36.43
C ASN A 542 29.55 39.99 -37.89
N GLN A 543 28.26 40.08 -38.17
CA GLN A 543 27.75 40.53 -39.48
C GLN A 543 27.69 42.07 -39.63
N LEU A 544 27.73 42.82 -38.52
CA LEU A 544 27.80 44.29 -38.54
C LEU A 544 29.23 44.84 -38.78
N PHE A 545 30.24 43.98 -38.93
CA PHE A 545 31.62 44.38 -39.28
C PHE A 545 31.97 44.18 -40.78
N TYR A 546 30.98 43.90 -41.64
CA TYR A 546 31.17 43.77 -43.09
C TYR A 546 30.20 44.65 -43.91
N ILE A 547 29.96 45.88 -43.46
CA ILE A 547 29.52 46.97 -44.34
C ILE A 547 30.47 48.15 -44.09
N ALA A 548 31.53 48.19 -44.87
CA ALA A 548 32.38 49.34 -45.15
C ALA A 548 32.39 49.54 -46.66
#